data_AF-A0A183EP55-F1
#
_entry.id   AF-A0A183EP55-F1
#
_cell.length_a   1.000
_cell.length_b   1.000
_cell.length_c   1.000
_cell.angle_alpha   90.00
_cell.angle_beta   90.00
_cell.angle_gamma   90.00
#
_symmetry.space_group_name_H-M   'P 1'
#
loop_
_entity.id
_entity.type
_entity.pdbx_description
1 polymer ?
#
loop_
_entity_poly.entity_id
_entity_poly.type
_entity_poly.pdbx_seq_one_letter_code
_entity_poly.pdbx_strand_id
1 'polypeptide(L)'
;MLNNSGARYKRSSLEIITNRFILYCILILIGMCLFAGIASTLWLLSFSPHTGRVIFIIMITKSAVTDGILNLVSAILNYQILIPLSLYISVELIKLGQIYFISQDVKLYCERRDRAMECRSLNIPEELGRVQYIMSDKTGTLTGLSSIPSVHFS
;
A
#
# COMPACT_ATOMS: atom_id res chain seq x y z
N MET A 1 0.89 10.67 -34.44
CA MET A 1 2.14 10.61 -33.65
C MET A 1 2.60 9.15 -33.56
N LEU A 2 3.48 8.69 -34.47
CA LEU A 2 3.93 7.29 -34.47
C LEU A 2 5.00 6.98 -33.41
N ASN A 3 5.67 8.00 -32.85
CA ASN A 3 6.74 7.83 -31.86
C ASN A 3 6.30 7.98 -30.40
N ASN A 4 5.02 8.26 -30.15
CA ASN A 4 4.48 8.38 -28.80
C ASN A 4 3.60 7.17 -28.51
N SER A 5 4.22 6.04 -28.13
CA SER A 5 3.49 4.99 -27.45
C SER A 5 3.01 5.61 -26.13
N GLY A 6 1.70 5.85 -25.99
CA GLY A 6 1.09 6.67 -24.94
C GLY A 6 1.56 6.37 -23.52
N ALA A 7 1.18 7.25 -22.57
CA ALA A 7 1.68 7.22 -21.19
C ALA A 7 1.62 5.81 -20.57
N ARG A 8 2.77 5.12 -20.51
CA ARG A 8 2.87 3.84 -19.79
C ARG A 8 2.75 4.13 -18.31
N TYR A 9 1.77 3.53 -17.68
CA TYR A 9 1.66 3.50 -16.23
C TYR A 9 2.87 2.74 -15.66
N LYS A 10 3.83 3.46 -15.08
CA LYS A 10 4.92 2.87 -14.31
C LYS A 10 4.45 2.69 -12.88
N ARG A 11 4.22 1.44 -12.49
CA ARG A 11 3.90 1.06 -11.10
C ARG A 11 5.11 1.31 -10.22
N SER A 12 4.93 1.88 -9.03
CA SER A 12 6.06 2.09 -8.10
C SER A 12 6.57 0.75 -7.59
N SER A 13 7.89 0.62 -7.44
CA SER A 13 8.48 -0.59 -6.87
C SER A 13 8.02 -0.79 -5.40
N LEU A 14 7.69 0.29 -4.69
CA LEU A 14 7.13 0.23 -3.33
C LEU A 14 5.73 -0.39 -3.35
N GLU A 15 4.87 -0.05 -4.32
CA GLU A 15 3.54 -0.66 -4.44
C GLU A 15 3.60 -2.17 -4.64
N ILE A 16 4.61 -2.66 -5.38
CA ILE A 16 4.84 -4.10 -5.57
C ILE A 16 5.22 -4.76 -4.24
N ILE A 17 6.05 -4.10 -3.44
CA ILE A 17 6.47 -4.57 -2.10
C ILE A 17 5.27 -4.59 -1.15
N THR A 18 4.51 -3.50 -1.07
CA THR A 18 3.32 -3.39 -0.22
C THR A 18 2.26 -4.44 -0.59
N ASN A 19 2.01 -4.64 -1.89
CA ASN A 19 1.06 -5.67 -2.35
C ASN A 19 1.48 -7.08 -1.93
N ARG A 20 2.78 -7.37 -1.91
CA ARG A 20 3.31 -8.65 -1.44
C ARG A 20 3.18 -8.82 0.08
N PHE A 21 3.37 -7.76 0.86
CA PHE A 21 3.10 -7.80 2.30
C PHE A 21 1.61 -8.06 2.60
N ILE A 22 0.70 -7.41 1.87
CA ILE A 22 -0.75 -7.66 1.98
C ILE A 22 -1.06 -9.13 1.71
N LEU A 23 -0.44 -9.72 0.69
CA LEU A 23 -0.61 -11.15 0.38
C LEU A 23 -0.14 -12.06 1.53
N TYR A 24 1.01 -11.77 2.15
CA TYR A 24 1.46 -12.52 3.33
C TYR A 24 0.49 -12.39 4.52
N CYS A 25 -0.06 -11.19 4.77
CA CYS A 25 -1.06 -10.99 5.82
C CYS A 25 -2.32 -11.82 5.57
N ILE A 26 -2.81 -11.89 4.32
CA ILE A 26 -3.98 -12.71 3.96
C ILE A 26 -3.71 -14.19 4.20
N LEU A 27 -2.53 -14.70 3.84
CA LEU A 27 -2.17 -16.10 4.07
C LEU A 27 -2.14 -16.45 5.56
N ILE A 28 -1.54 -15.59 6.39
CA ILE A 28 -1.49 -15.79 7.85
C ILE A 28 -2.90 -15.72 8.45
N LEU A 29 -3.74 -14.79 7.98
CA LEU A 29 -5.14 -14.65 8.40
C LEU A 29 -5.92 -15.95 8.17
N ILE A 30 -5.82 -16.52 6.97
CA ILE A 30 -6.48 -17.79 6.64
C ILE A 30 -5.97 -18.91 7.57
N GLY A 31 -4.66 -18.98 7.78
CA GLY A 31 -4.06 -19.95 8.70
C GLY A 31 -4.61 -19.85 10.13
N MET A 32 -4.71 -18.63 10.67
CA MET A 32 -5.24 -18.38 12.01
C MET A 32 -6.74 -18.71 12.12
N CYS A 33 -7.54 -18.41 11.10
CA CYS A 33 -8.96 -18.74 11.07
C CYS A 33 -9.20 -20.26 11.02
N LEU A 34 -8.43 -20.98 10.19
CA LEU A 34 -8.50 -22.44 10.12
C LEU A 34 -8.06 -23.07 11.45
N PHE A 35 -6.97 -22.58 12.04
CA PHE A 35 -6.51 -23.05 13.33
C PHE A 35 -7.56 -22.84 14.42
N ALA A 36 -8.19 -21.67 14.49
CA ALA A 36 -9.24 -21.37 15.46
C ALA A 36 -10.47 -22.28 15.29
N GLY A 37 -10.92 -22.53 14.05
CA GLY A 37 -12.05 -23.42 13.76
C GLY A 37 -11.76 -24.88 14.12
N ILE A 38 -10.56 -25.38 13.76
CA ILE A 38 -10.13 -26.76 14.08
C ILE A 38 -9.95 -26.92 15.58
N ALA A 39 -9.26 -26.00 16.25
CA ALA A 39 -9.04 -26.03 17.69
C ALA A 39 -10.38 -26.01 18.46
N SER A 40 -11.33 -25.17 18.03
CA SER A 40 -12.68 -25.13 18.61
C SER A 40 -13.41 -26.47 18.44
N THR A 41 -13.34 -27.08 17.26
CA THR A 41 -14.00 -28.37 16.98
C THR A 41 -13.38 -29.49 17.81
N LEU A 42 -12.04 -29.57 17.84
CA LEU A 42 -11.31 -30.58 18.62
C LEU A 42 -11.54 -30.42 20.13
N TRP A 43 -11.54 -29.19 20.63
CA TRP A 43 -11.84 -28.88 22.03
C TRP A 43 -13.23 -29.38 22.37
N LEU A 44 -14.25 -29.05 21.57
CA LEU A 44 -15.63 -29.46 21.82
C LEU A 44 -15.84 -30.98 21.77
N LEU A 45 -15.17 -31.67 20.84
CA LEU A 45 -15.20 -33.13 20.75
C LEU A 45 -14.56 -33.80 21.98
N SER A 46 -13.51 -33.20 22.56
CA SER A 46 -12.85 -33.73 23.76
C SER A 46 -13.75 -33.73 25.00
N PHE A 47 -14.76 -32.85 25.07
CA PHE A 47 -15.70 -32.78 26.20
C PHE A 47 -16.98 -33.62 26.00
N SER A 48 -17.16 -34.21 24.81
CA SER A 48 -18.37 -34.96 24.45
C SER A 48 -18.76 -36.13 25.37
N PRO A 49 -17.89 -36.81 26.15
CA PRO A 49 -18.34 -37.83 27.09
C PRO A 49 -18.90 -37.28 28.44
N HIS A 50 -18.84 -35.97 28.72
CA HIS A 50 -19.23 -35.38 30.01
C HIS A 50 -20.23 -34.20 29.92
N THR A 51 -20.97 -34.07 28.81
CA THR A 51 -21.87 -32.96 28.45
C THR A 51 -22.99 -32.64 29.46
N GLY A 52 -23.17 -33.42 30.53
CA GLY A 52 -24.17 -33.16 31.56
C GLY A 52 -23.84 -32.06 32.59
N ARG A 53 -22.62 -31.47 32.62
CA ARG A 53 -22.20 -30.57 33.72
C ARG A 53 -21.28 -29.41 33.32
N VAL A 54 -21.63 -28.63 32.29
CA VAL A 54 -20.95 -27.34 32.06
C VAL A 54 -21.97 -26.24 31.75
N ILE A 55 -22.31 -25.47 32.78
CA ILE A 55 -23.29 -24.36 32.74
C ILE A 55 -22.79 -23.19 31.86
N PHE A 56 -21.49 -23.14 31.55
CA PHE A 56 -20.85 -22.04 30.84
C PHE A 56 -20.61 -22.28 29.34
N ILE A 57 -21.03 -23.43 28.79
CA ILE A 57 -20.88 -23.73 27.35
C ILE A 57 -22.27 -23.72 26.70
N ILE A 58 -22.60 -22.62 26.04
CA ILE A 58 -23.77 -22.52 25.18
C ILE A 58 -23.39 -23.17 23.84
N MET A 59 -23.66 -24.47 23.67
CA MET A 59 -23.69 -25.04 22.32
C MET A 59 -24.82 -24.36 21.56
N ILE A 60 -24.46 -23.61 20.51
CA ILE A 60 -25.45 -22.92 19.68
C ILE A 60 -26.20 -23.96 18.83
N THR A 61 -25.54 -25.07 18.48
CA THR A 61 -26.10 -26.15 17.67
C THR A 61 -25.83 -27.54 18.26
N LYS A 62 -26.58 -28.56 17.80
CA LYS A 62 -26.45 -29.94 18.30
C LYS A 62 -25.21 -30.69 17.78
N SER A 63 -24.52 -30.13 16.79
CA SER A 63 -23.37 -30.76 16.11
C SER A 63 -22.09 -29.95 16.33
N ALA A 64 -21.07 -30.59 16.90
CA ALA A 64 -19.78 -29.95 17.18
C ALA A 64 -19.11 -29.34 15.93
N VAL A 65 -19.36 -29.93 14.76
CA VAL A 65 -18.86 -29.44 13.46
C VAL A 65 -19.52 -28.11 13.08
N THR A 66 -20.81 -27.94 13.36
CA THR A 66 -21.55 -26.72 13.01
C THR A 66 -21.15 -25.56 13.90
N ASP A 67 -20.94 -25.80 15.20
CA ASP A 67 -20.38 -24.80 16.12
C ASP A 67 -18.94 -24.41 15.74
N GLY A 68 -18.13 -25.37 15.27
CA GLY A 68 -16.79 -25.10 14.74
C GLY A 68 -16.79 -24.19 13.50
N ILE A 69 -17.75 -24.38 12.59
CA ILE A 69 -17.94 -23.52 11.41
C ILE A 69 -18.39 -22.11 11.82
N LEU A 70 -19.32 -21.99 12.77
CA LEU A 70 -19.76 -20.69 13.30
C LEU A 70 -18.59 -19.94 13.95
N ASN A 71 -17.78 -20.62 14.75
CA ASN A 71 -16.58 -20.04 15.36
C ASN A 71 -15.52 -19.66 14.32
N LEU A 72 -15.39 -20.40 13.22
CA LEU A 72 -14.53 -20.03 12.09
C LEU A 72 -15.01 -18.72 11.44
N VAL A 73 -16.31 -18.58 11.20
CA VAL A 73 -16.90 -17.34 10.64
C VAL A 73 -16.70 -16.16 11.59
N SER A 74 -16.91 -16.36 12.90
CA SER A 74 -16.64 -15.33 13.91
C SER A 74 -15.16 -14.97 14.00
N ALA A 75 -14.24 -15.93 13.84
CA ALA A 75 -12.80 -15.68 13.83
C ALA A 75 -12.37 -14.81 12.63
N ILE A 76 -12.99 -15.00 11.45
CA ILE A 76 -12.74 -14.14 10.27
C ILE A 76 -13.11 -12.69 10.58
N LEU A 77 -14.25 -12.45 11.23
CA LEU A 77 -14.68 -11.10 11.63
C LEU A 77 -13.74 -10.48 12.67
N ASN A 78 -13.31 -11.27 13.65
CA ASN A 78 -12.43 -10.81 14.72
C ASN A 78 -11.02 -10.45 14.21
N TYR A 79 -10.49 -11.26 13.29
CA TYR A 79 -9.17 -11.03 12.69
C TYR A 79 -9.20 -10.12 11.46
N GLN A 80 -10.33 -9.51 11.12
CA GLN A 80 -10.42 -8.54 10.02
C GLN A 80 -9.50 -7.32 10.24
N ILE A 81 -9.15 -7.03 11.50
CA ILE A 81 -8.17 -6.00 11.88
C ILE A 81 -6.72 -6.35 11.48
N LEU A 82 -6.44 -7.62 11.17
CA LEU A 82 -5.12 -8.10 10.74
C LEU A 82 -4.82 -7.72 9.29
N ILE A 83 -5.85 -7.42 8.48
CA ILE A 83 -5.67 -6.64 7.24
C ILE A 83 -5.48 -5.19 7.71
N PRO A 84 -4.26 -4.65 7.68
CA PRO A 84 -4.02 -3.34 8.26
C PRO A 84 -4.50 -2.29 7.24
N LEU A 85 -5.80 -2.01 7.26
CA LEU A 85 -6.39 -0.87 6.55
C LEU A 85 -5.68 0.42 6.96
N SER A 86 -5.30 0.51 8.24
CA SER A 86 -4.49 1.60 8.78
C SER A 86 -3.14 1.72 8.09
N LEU A 87 -2.40 0.63 7.88
CA LEU A 87 -1.10 0.67 7.21
C LEU A 87 -1.22 1.18 5.76
N TYR A 88 -2.22 0.70 5.03
CA TYR A 88 -2.46 1.16 3.65
C TYR A 88 -2.76 2.66 3.61
N ILE A 89 -3.69 3.13 4.44
CA ILE A 89 -4.04 4.55 4.53
C ILE A 89 -2.86 5.40 5.03
N SER A 90 -2.09 4.91 6.00
CA SER A 90 -0.89 5.59 6.48
C SER A 90 0.15 5.77 5.38
N VAL A 91 0.39 4.75 4.54
CA VAL A 91 1.32 4.87 3.40
C VAL A 91 0.85 5.93 2.41
N GLU A 92 -0.44 5.94 2.06
CA GLU A 92 -1.01 6.95 1.15
C GLU A 92 -0.93 8.37 1.75
N LEU A 93 -1.21 8.52 3.05
CA LEU A 93 -1.05 9.80 3.75
C LEU A 93 0.39 10.29 3.80
N ILE A 94 1.36 9.39 3.99
CA ILE A 94 2.78 9.74 3.97
C ILE A 94 3.18 10.25 2.58
N LYS A 95 2.73 9.60 1.49
CA LYS A 95 3.00 10.07 0.12
C LYS A 95 2.42 11.47 -0.13
N LEU A 96 1.17 11.69 0.30
CA LEU A 96 0.54 13.01 0.19
C LEU A 96 1.29 14.07 0.99
N GLY A 97 1.72 13.74 2.21
CA GLY A 97 2.54 14.60 3.04
C GLY A 97 3.89 14.95 2.39
N GLN A 98 4.59 13.97 1.83
CA GLN A 98 5.85 14.19 1.12
C GLN A 98 5.69 15.16 -0.05
N ILE A 99 4.64 15.00 -0.85
CA ILE A 99 4.38 15.87 -2.00
C ILE A 99 4.01 17.27 -1.55
N TYR A 100 3.22 17.38 -0.49
CA TYR A 100 2.89 18.67 0.11
C TYR A 100 4.16 19.42 0.55
N PHE A 101 5.08 18.75 1.25
CA PHE A 101 6.34 19.36 1.66
C PHE A 101 7.22 19.77 0.47
N ILE A 102 7.30 18.96 -0.59
CA ILE A 102 8.07 19.29 -1.80
C ILE A 102 7.49 20.51 -2.53
N SER A 103 6.15 20.58 -2.63
CA SER A 103 5.45 21.69 -3.30
C SER A 103 5.62 23.03 -2.56
N GLN A 104 5.78 22.99 -1.24
CA GLN A 104 5.99 24.17 -0.40
C GLN A 104 7.46 24.60 -0.28
N ASP A 105 8.41 23.87 -0.88
CA ASP A 105 9.82 24.23 -0.78
C ASP A 105 10.18 25.43 -1.69
N VAL A 106 10.57 26.54 -1.07
CA VAL A 106 10.98 27.78 -1.72
C VAL A 106 12.22 27.58 -2.61
N LYS A 107 13.10 26.61 -2.29
CA LYS A 107 14.30 26.34 -3.10
C LYS A 107 13.96 25.74 -4.46
N LEU A 108 12.79 25.12 -4.61
CA LEU A 108 12.31 24.50 -5.84
C LEU A 108 11.38 25.43 -6.65
N TYR A 109 11.20 26.67 -6.20
CA TYR A 109 10.42 27.69 -6.89
C TYR A 109 11.24 28.39 -7.97
N CYS A 110 10.67 28.53 -9.18
CA CYS A 110 11.32 29.17 -10.31
C CYS A 110 10.79 30.58 -10.52
N GLU A 111 11.56 31.59 -10.10
CA GLU A 111 11.19 33.01 -10.21
C GLU A 111 11.00 33.46 -11.68
N ARG A 112 11.86 32.99 -12.60
CA ARG A 112 11.79 33.37 -14.03
C ARG A 112 10.48 32.97 -14.71
N ARG A 113 9.81 31.93 -14.23
CA ARG A 113 8.54 31.42 -14.79
C ARG A 113 7.37 31.58 -13.82
N ASP A 114 7.59 32.23 -12.67
CA ASP A 114 6.63 32.38 -11.57
C ASP A 114 5.85 31.08 -11.28
N ARG A 115 6.58 29.98 -11.10
CA ARG A 115 5.97 28.67 -10.84
C ARG A 115 6.71 27.88 -9.78
N ALA A 116 5.93 27.34 -8.84
CA ALA A 116 6.36 26.32 -7.89
C ALA A 116 6.44 24.93 -8.55
N MET A 117 7.10 23.99 -7.88
CA MET A 117 7.22 22.62 -8.36
C MET A 117 5.87 21.89 -8.28
N GLU A 118 5.30 21.55 -9.43
CA GLU A 118 4.07 20.75 -9.51
C GLU A 118 4.38 19.25 -9.65
N CYS A 119 3.98 18.46 -8.65
CA CYS A 119 4.06 17.00 -8.72
C CYS A 119 2.77 16.43 -9.36
N ARG A 120 2.87 15.91 -10.58
CA ARG A 120 1.72 15.34 -11.33
C ARG A 120 1.44 13.87 -11.03
N SER A 121 2.26 13.21 -10.22
CA SER A 121 2.06 11.82 -9.83
C SER A 121 2.54 11.58 -8.40
N LEU A 122 1.74 10.81 -7.68
CA LEU A 122 1.91 10.54 -6.25
C LEU A 122 3.08 9.61 -5.94
N ASN A 123 3.54 8.85 -6.93
CA ASN A 123 4.58 7.82 -6.77
C ASN A 123 5.98 8.29 -7.18
N ILE A 124 6.11 9.48 -7.78
CA ILE A 124 7.39 10.00 -8.26
C ILE A 124 8.41 10.26 -7.14
N PRO A 125 8.06 10.82 -5.97
CA PRO A 125 9.07 11.18 -4.97
C PRO A 125 9.86 9.98 -4.46
N GLU A 126 9.20 8.83 -4.31
CA GLU A 126 9.84 7.57 -3.88
C GLU A 126 10.81 7.04 -4.92
N GLU A 127 10.43 7.11 -6.20
CA GLU A 127 11.27 6.66 -7.30
C GLU A 127 12.43 7.64 -7.56
N LEU A 128 12.26 8.94 -7.28
CA LEU A 128 13.30 9.96 -7.42
C LEU A 128 14.51 9.66 -6.53
N GLY A 129 14.27 9.14 -5.31
CA GLY A 129 15.33 8.68 -4.41
C GLY A 129 16.10 7.44 -4.88
N ARG A 130 15.63 6.76 -5.93
CA ARG A 130 16.24 5.54 -6.50
C ARG A 130 16.88 5.76 -7.87
N VAL A 131 16.80 6.97 -8.43
CA VAL A 131 17.39 7.27 -9.74
C VAL A 131 18.92 7.25 -9.66
N GLN A 132 19.55 6.40 -10.48
CA GLN A 132 21.02 6.31 -10.58
C GLN A 132 21.57 6.94 -11.86
N TYR A 133 20.74 7.07 -12.90
CA TYR A 133 21.15 7.59 -14.19
C TYR A 133 20.18 8.67 -14.66
N ILE A 134 20.72 9.84 -15.03
CA ILE A 134 19.95 10.98 -15.52
C ILE A 134 20.30 11.14 -17.00
N MET A 135 19.32 10.91 -17.86
CA MET A 135 19.41 11.23 -19.28
C MET A 135 18.97 12.68 -19.47
N SER A 136 19.92 13.58 -19.72
CA SER A 136 19.64 14.98 -20.02
C SER A 136 19.74 15.23 -21.52
N ASP A 137 18.72 15.89 -22.08
CA ASP A 137 18.79 16.39 -23.45
C ASP A 137 19.65 17.67 -23.51
N LYS A 138 20.42 17.83 -24.58
CA LYS A 138 21.35 18.95 -24.72
C LYS A 138 20.61 20.26 -24.97
N THR A 139 19.61 20.24 -25.85
CA THR A 139 18.90 21.45 -26.29
C THR A 139 17.66 21.69 -25.41
N GLY A 140 17.51 22.88 -24.84
CA GLY A 140 16.34 23.23 -24.03
C GLY A 140 16.38 22.72 -22.58
N THR A 141 17.29 21.80 -22.23
CA THR A 141 17.55 21.38 -20.83
C THR A 141 18.93 21.83 -20.36
N LEU A 142 20.02 21.40 -21.00
CA LEU A 142 21.38 21.85 -20.63
C LEU A 142 21.69 23.25 -21.16
N THR A 143 21.26 23.56 -22.38
CA THR A 143 21.31 24.92 -22.91
C THR A 143 19.91 25.52 -22.94
N GLY A 144 19.78 26.71 -22.34
CA GLY A 144 18.60 27.53 -22.56
C GLY A 144 18.43 27.77 -24.06
N LEU A 145 17.20 27.79 -24.54
CA LEU A 145 16.88 28.13 -25.93
C LEU A 145 17.01 29.65 -26.13
N SER A 146 18.16 30.19 -25.76
CA SER A 146 18.56 31.56 -26.01
C SER A 146 19.69 31.48 -27.03
N SER A 147 19.33 31.40 -28.30
CA SER A 147 20.23 31.75 -29.39
C SER A 147 20.50 33.26 -29.31
N ILE A 148 21.35 33.68 -28.37
CA ILE A 148 21.84 35.05 -28.28
C ILE A 148 23.27 35.02 -28.86
N PRO A 149 23.53 35.62 -30.03
CA PRO A 149 24.87 35.97 -30.42
C PRO A 149 25.27 37.21 -29.60
N SER A 150 25.74 37.02 -28.37
CA SER A 150 26.21 38.14 -27.54
C SER A 150 27.70 38.38 -27.78
N VAL A 151 28.05 38.92 -28.96
CA VAL A 151 29.20 39.84 -29.11
C VAL A 151 28.92 40.80 -30.28
N HIS A 152 28.19 41.87 -30.00
CA HIS A 152 28.35 43.19 -30.62
C HIS A 152 27.45 44.20 -29.88
N PHE A 153 28.01 44.99 -28.96
CA PHE A 153 28.16 46.44 -29.09
C PHE A 153 28.68 47.08 -27.80
N SER A 154 29.72 47.89 -27.99
CA SER A 154 30.37 48.90 -27.13
C SER A 154 31.15 48.44 -25.90
#